data_AF-A0A7U9SVS2-F1
#
_entry.id   AF-A0A7U9SVS2-F1
#
_cell.length_a   1.000
_cell.length_b   1.000
_cell.length_c   1.000
_cell.angle_alpha   90.00
_cell.angle_beta   90.00
_cell.angle_gamma   90.00
#
_symmetry.space_group_name_H-M   'P 1'
#
loop_
_entity.id
_entity.type
_entity.pdbx_description
1 polymer ?
#
loop_
_entity_poly.entity_id
_entity_poly.type
_entity_poly.pdbx_seq_one_letter_code
_entity_poly.pdbx_strand_id
1 'polypeptide(L)'
;MHIKEEEGEIFEEVSNMSERYVAKLIPKVRRNYLPNVQNMCNVKILYKDGSDNEILNVSLGDSVNKAILDLVYRKTGMKFLPDKSGNNYFLPDNLRDTVNLIVLLADMEEPKEDGHIYYENILKFSRYYERQWLFSNLNLEEYKKIQRLFHAQAQLHERASYLLFSRYTATEKKLIANPVQFWAEKNDSFFVARNWMESYRMNVFGEEEKKYVYVFQVLYTIRLNELLRLERYEEFINFIGGYVWAGNFQNVLPYVQGSGVDRSRFELHTFSTFNIIAKRLFGESILLPTFPNVLYSQYYVTEIPENDENKKAKILTWLLLGMFSNNWYLNPAYQLVYAFDTARIIASNHSICQKLHISMENYIVSLCNLESIYKKVNMEYLGISIDEFRSVIKGIENSNKKIIEAFRKLVSNIDLTMEFKEYCSKRKDIKTSGNKDDIGKTREAVSVFFRSTEDFLRIHLGIEITGLECLQLEFDSGIDKIDICDIYALLVHGGVVDEIARKEENAEGQDKGEMVKSFASKLRNRTEPGLSLERVSSYLITKTAKNAKENMDSLASNIQRFYTIHGEEKLEEAEITSLCIFYGKILDIYLQNPTENISDDLSEEYKSLVKKYVRTCQ
;
A
#
# COMPACT_ATOMS: atom_id res chain seq x y z
N MET A 1 -14.54 48.74 4.93
CA MET A 1 -15.21 48.01 3.85
C MET A 1 -14.52 48.44 2.56
N HIS A 2 -13.43 47.75 2.21
CA HIS A 2 -12.63 48.03 1.02
C HIS A 2 -13.06 47.05 -0.06
N ILE A 3 -13.83 47.54 -1.03
CA ILE A 3 -14.14 46.88 -2.29
C ILE A 3 -13.05 47.35 -3.25
N LYS A 4 -11.98 46.57 -3.40
CA LYS A 4 -10.92 46.83 -4.41
C LYS A 4 -10.28 45.56 -4.99
N GLU A 5 -10.56 44.38 -4.42
CA GLU A 5 -10.01 43.09 -4.91
C GLU A 5 -10.91 42.38 -5.95
N GLU A 6 -12.21 42.70 -6.05
CA GLU A 6 -13.13 42.00 -6.97
C GLU A 6 -13.03 42.44 -8.45
N GLU A 7 -12.54 43.64 -8.76
CA GLU A 7 -12.47 44.12 -10.16
C GLU A 7 -11.37 43.43 -10.97
N GLY A 8 -10.28 42.99 -10.33
CA GLY A 8 -9.15 42.32 -11.00
C GLY A 8 -9.49 40.92 -11.50
N GLU A 9 -10.13 40.10 -10.65
CA GLU A 9 -10.53 38.72 -11.00
C GLU A 9 -11.60 38.70 -12.10
N ILE A 10 -12.57 39.62 -12.05
CA ILE A 10 -13.61 39.73 -13.08
C ILE A 10 -13.01 40.15 -14.43
N PHE A 11 -12.05 41.06 -14.44
CA PHE A 11 -11.44 41.53 -15.68
C PHE A 11 -10.60 40.43 -16.35
N GLU A 12 -9.90 39.63 -15.54
CA GLU A 12 -9.10 38.50 -16.01
C GLU A 12 -9.99 37.36 -16.54
N GLU A 13 -11.12 37.09 -15.88
CA GLU A 13 -12.13 36.11 -16.33
C GLU A 13 -12.82 36.56 -17.63
N VAL A 14 -13.19 37.85 -17.73
CA VAL A 14 -13.77 38.44 -18.95
C VAL A 14 -12.76 38.41 -20.09
N SER A 15 -11.49 38.73 -19.86
CA SER A 15 -10.42 38.64 -20.87
C SER A 15 -10.22 37.20 -21.36
N ASN A 16 -10.13 36.24 -20.43
CA ASN A 16 -10.02 34.82 -20.74
C ASN A 16 -11.22 34.29 -21.55
N MET A 17 -12.44 34.72 -21.20
CA MET A 17 -13.66 34.38 -21.93
C MET A 17 -13.67 35.01 -23.32
N SER A 18 -13.28 36.27 -23.44
CA SER A 18 -13.20 37.02 -24.69
C SER A 18 -12.25 36.35 -25.69
N GLU A 19 -11.06 35.96 -25.25
CA GLU A 19 -10.11 35.22 -26.09
C GLU A 19 -10.67 33.88 -26.59
N ARG A 20 -11.37 33.13 -25.72
CA ARG A 20 -11.99 31.85 -26.11
C ARG A 20 -13.06 32.03 -27.19
N TYR A 21 -13.80 33.14 -27.15
CA TYR A 21 -14.79 33.46 -28.18
C TYR A 21 -14.13 33.95 -29.48
N VAL A 22 -13.10 34.80 -29.39
CA VAL A 22 -12.35 35.27 -30.57
C VAL A 22 -11.65 34.10 -31.28
N ALA A 23 -11.08 33.15 -30.54
CA ALA A 23 -10.45 31.96 -31.11
C ALA A 23 -11.45 31.08 -31.90
N LYS A 24 -12.74 31.06 -31.54
CA LYS A 24 -13.79 30.34 -32.28
C LYS A 24 -14.12 31.00 -33.62
N LEU A 25 -13.85 32.31 -33.79
CA LEU A 25 -14.09 33.06 -35.03
C LEU A 25 -12.98 32.89 -36.07
N ILE A 26 -11.81 32.35 -35.70
CA ILE A 26 -10.70 32.10 -36.63
C ILE A 26 -10.96 30.78 -37.40
N PRO A 27 -11.03 30.81 -38.74
CA PRO A 27 -11.22 29.60 -39.57
C PRO A 27 -10.13 28.56 -39.28
N LYS A 28 -10.49 27.28 -39.11
CA LYS A 28 -9.54 26.19 -38.80
C LYS A 28 -8.30 26.16 -39.73
N VAL A 29 -8.50 26.49 -41.01
CA VAL A 29 -7.45 26.52 -42.06
C VAL A 29 -6.43 27.65 -41.86
N ARG A 30 -6.76 28.68 -41.06
CA ARG A 30 -5.88 29.83 -40.76
C ARG A 30 -5.33 29.83 -39.34
N ARG A 31 -5.59 28.76 -38.56
CA ARG A 31 -5.02 28.62 -37.23
C ARG A 31 -3.59 28.10 -37.36
N ASN A 32 -2.62 28.90 -36.94
CA ASN A 32 -1.29 28.39 -36.67
C ASN A 32 -1.37 27.52 -35.42
N TYR A 33 -1.32 26.21 -35.60
CA TYR A 33 -1.20 25.28 -34.49
C TYR A 33 0.24 25.33 -34.01
N LEU A 34 0.44 25.90 -32.83
CA LEU A 34 1.72 25.77 -32.14
C LEU A 34 1.97 24.28 -31.84
N PRO A 35 3.21 23.80 -31.96
CA PRO A 35 3.53 22.42 -31.59
C PRO A 35 3.14 22.15 -30.15
N ASN A 36 2.72 20.91 -29.84
CA ASN A 36 2.50 20.48 -28.47
C ASN A 36 3.77 20.77 -27.65
N VAL A 37 3.63 21.55 -26.59
CA VAL A 37 4.76 22.05 -25.79
C VAL A 37 5.51 20.91 -25.10
N GLN A 38 4.82 19.81 -24.81
CA GLN A 38 5.43 18.62 -24.23
C GLN A 38 6.45 17.95 -25.15
N ASN A 39 6.32 18.14 -26.47
CA ASN A 39 7.23 17.58 -27.48
C ASN A 39 8.44 18.48 -27.74
N MET A 40 8.57 19.62 -27.06
CA MET A 40 9.69 20.54 -27.24
C MET A 40 10.92 20.04 -26.46
N CYS A 41 12.04 19.90 -27.18
CA CYS A 41 13.35 19.49 -26.64
C CYS A 41 14.41 20.55 -26.99
N ASN A 42 15.50 20.61 -26.21
CA ASN A 42 16.62 21.55 -26.41
C ASN A 42 16.19 23.03 -26.44
N VAL A 43 15.20 23.41 -25.61
CA VAL A 43 14.69 24.79 -25.54
C VAL A 43 15.31 25.50 -24.32
N LYS A 44 15.31 26.83 -24.26
CA LYS A 44 15.67 27.58 -23.04
C LYS A 44 14.45 28.35 -22.56
N ILE A 45 14.05 28.17 -21.30
CA ILE A 45 12.98 28.98 -20.70
C ILE A 45 13.65 30.16 -20.00
N LEU A 46 13.36 31.35 -20.52
CA LEU A 46 13.79 32.61 -19.97
C LEU A 46 12.54 33.43 -19.62
N TYR A 47 12.28 33.59 -18.32
CA TYR A 47 11.23 34.46 -17.81
C TYR A 47 11.89 35.67 -17.16
N LYS A 48 11.51 36.85 -17.61
CA LYS A 48 12.05 38.12 -17.15
C LYS A 48 10.93 38.99 -16.57
N ASP A 49 11.27 39.81 -15.58
CA ASP A 49 10.36 40.84 -15.09
C ASP A 49 10.26 42.00 -16.11
N GLY A 50 9.36 42.96 -15.84
CA GLY A 50 9.24 44.17 -16.65
C GLY A 50 10.48 45.09 -16.62
N SER A 51 11.46 44.77 -15.77
CA SER A 51 12.75 45.46 -15.61
C SER A 51 13.89 44.74 -16.36
N ASP A 52 13.56 43.71 -17.15
CA ASP A 52 14.49 42.84 -17.89
C ASP A 52 15.41 41.97 -17.00
N ASN A 53 15.15 41.89 -15.69
CA ASN A 53 15.81 40.98 -14.76
C ASN A 53 15.33 39.55 -15.00
N GLU A 54 16.26 38.60 -15.04
CA GLU A 54 15.94 37.18 -15.21
C GLU A 54 15.37 36.60 -13.90
N ILE A 55 14.05 36.38 -13.85
CA ILE A 55 13.38 35.68 -12.74
C ILE A 55 13.60 34.17 -12.86
N LEU A 56 13.54 33.64 -14.09
CA LEU A 56 13.79 32.24 -14.37
C LEU A 56 14.71 32.11 -15.58
N ASN A 57 15.85 31.46 -15.40
CA ASN A 57 16.76 31.10 -16.49
C ASN A 57 17.09 29.62 -16.36
N VAL A 58 16.35 28.78 -17.09
CA VAL A 58 16.54 27.32 -17.09
C VAL A 58 16.90 26.87 -18.49
N SER A 59 18.14 26.38 -18.65
CA SER A 59 18.58 25.71 -19.86
C SER A 59 17.98 24.31 -19.88
N LEU A 60 17.03 24.04 -20.79
CA LEU A 60 16.41 22.73 -20.92
C LEU A 60 17.36 21.85 -21.73
N GLY A 61 18.19 21.07 -21.03
CA GLY A 61 19.09 20.13 -21.69
C GLY A 61 18.32 19.12 -22.55
N ASP A 62 17.29 18.47 -21.98
CA ASP A 62 16.67 17.28 -22.59
C ASP A 62 15.19 17.46 -22.99
N SER A 63 14.33 18.06 -22.14
CA SER A 63 12.91 18.29 -22.47
C SER A 63 12.26 19.40 -21.61
N VAL A 64 11.24 20.08 -22.15
CA VAL A 64 10.43 21.06 -21.39
C VAL A 64 9.77 20.39 -20.18
N ASN A 65 9.23 19.18 -20.36
CA ASN A 65 8.57 18.42 -19.29
C ASN A 65 9.49 18.24 -18.08
N LYS A 66 10.70 17.71 -18.31
CA LYS A 66 11.66 17.42 -17.25
C LYS A 66 11.97 18.67 -16.42
N ALA A 67 12.19 19.80 -17.07
CA ALA A 67 12.54 21.02 -16.38
C ALA A 67 11.40 21.62 -15.56
N ILE A 68 10.15 21.58 -16.07
CA ILE A 68 9.00 22.03 -15.29
C ILE A 68 8.82 21.12 -14.07
N LEU A 69 8.93 19.80 -14.23
CA LEU A 69 8.85 18.86 -13.10
C LEU A 69 9.98 19.08 -12.08
N ASP A 70 11.20 19.36 -12.53
CA ASP A 70 12.32 19.68 -11.64
C ASP A 70 12.14 21.04 -10.95
N LEU A 71 11.51 22.02 -11.60
CA LEU A 71 11.11 23.27 -10.97
C LEU A 71 10.03 23.06 -9.91
N VAL A 72 8.99 22.26 -10.20
CA VAL A 72 7.97 21.86 -9.22
C VAL A 72 8.63 21.21 -8.00
N TYR A 73 9.53 20.24 -8.22
CA TYR A 73 10.23 19.56 -7.13
C TYR A 73 11.10 20.52 -6.31
N ARG A 74 11.87 21.39 -6.96
CA ARG A 74 12.69 22.40 -6.26
C ARG A 74 11.85 23.35 -5.42
N LYS A 75 10.70 23.82 -5.93
CA LYS A 75 9.84 24.79 -5.24
C LYS A 75 8.96 24.18 -4.15
N THR A 76 8.55 22.92 -4.32
CA THR A 76 7.50 22.31 -3.47
C THR A 76 7.94 21.03 -2.76
N GLY A 77 9.00 20.37 -3.22
CA GLY A 77 9.43 19.05 -2.76
C GLY A 77 8.60 17.89 -3.35
N MET A 78 7.55 18.18 -4.11
CA MET A 78 6.74 17.17 -4.77
C MET A 78 7.43 16.67 -6.04
N LYS A 79 7.64 15.36 -6.15
CA LYS A 79 8.28 14.73 -7.29
C LYS A 79 7.26 13.96 -8.12
N PHE A 80 7.14 14.39 -9.36
CA PHE A 80 6.35 13.73 -10.40
C PHE A 80 7.30 13.16 -11.46
N LEU A 81 6.96 12.00 -12.01
CA LEU A 81 7.77 11.32 -13.02
C LEU A 81 7.07 11.36 -14.39
N PRO A 82 7.83 11.50 -15.50
CA PRO A 82 7.27 11.30 -16.82
C PRO A 82 6.94 9.82 -17.05
N ASP A 83 6.00 9.56 -17.95
CA ASP A 83 5.71 8.23 -18.47
C ASP A 83 6.83 7.75 -19.41
N LYS A 84 6.68 6.52 -19.95
CA LYS A 84 7.68 5.91 -20.83
C LYS A 84 7.92 6.68 -22.13
N SER A 85 7.01 7.56 -22.52
CA SER A 85 7.13 8.42 -23.70
C SER A 85 7.80 9.76 -23.39
N GLY A 86 8.13 10.02 -22.12
CA GLY A 86 8.68 11.30 -21.67
C GLY A 86 7.61 12.36 -21.38
N ASN A 87 6.32 12.01 -21.43
CA ASN A 87 5.20 12.91 -21.18
C ASN A 87 4.72 12.81 -19.74
N ASN A 88 4.02 13.83 -19.26
CA ASN A 88 3.43 13.80 -17.92
C ASN A 88 2.00 14.31 -17.99
N TYR A 89 1.06 13.54 -17.45
CA TYR A 89 -0.38 13.83 -17.56
C TYR A 89 -0.83 15.04 -16.75
N PHE A 90 -0.02 15.54 -15.82
CA PHE A 90 -0.26 16.81 -15.12
C PHE A 90 0.21 18.01 -15.94
N LEU A 91 1.23 17.88 -16.79
CA LEU A 91 1.72 19.03 -17.53
C LEU A 91 0.73 19.45 -18.63
N PRO A 92 0.55 20.76 -18.89
CA PRO A 92 -0.26 21.22 -20.00
C PRO A 92 0.33 20.82 -21.35
N ASP A 93 -0.52 20.67 -22.37
CA ASP A 93 -0.14 20.39 -23.76
C ASP A 93 -0.03 21.67 -24.62
N ASN A 94 -0.59 22.77 -24.13
CA ASN A 94 -0.64 24.07 -24.81
C ASN A 94 0.23 25.13 -24.13
N LEU A 95 0.66 26.11 -24.92
CA LEU A 95 1.62 27.13 -24.48
C LEU A 95 1.05 28.07 -23.42
N ARG A 96 -0.21 28.46 -23.53
CA ARG A 96 -0.85 29.38 -22.56
C ARG A 96 -0.82 28.80 -21.16
N ASP A 97 -1.31 27.58 -21.00
CA ASP A 97 -1.40 26.93 -19.71
C ASP A 97 0.00 26.58 -19.17
N THR A 98 0.94 26.26 -20.06
CA THR A 98 2.35 26.05 -19.70
C THR A 98 2.98 27.33 -19.15
N VAL A 99 2.77 28.48 -19.80
CA VAL A 99 3.26 29.78 -19.32
C VAL A 99 2.64 30.11 -17.97
N ASN A 100 1.32 29.92 -17.79
CA ASN A 100 0.66 30.17 -16.51
C ASN A 100 1.26 29.32 -15.37
N LEU A 101 1.56 28.05 -15.63
CA LEU A 101 2.24 27.18 -14.66
C LEU A 101 3.66 27.67 -14.37
N ILE A 102 4.43 28.10 -15.38
CA ILE A 102 5.79 28.63 -15.19
C ILE A 102 5.76 29.91 -14.37
N VAL A 103 4.84 30.84 -14.65
CA VAL A 103 4.69 32.10 -13.90
C VAL A 103 4.36 31.80 -12.44
N LEU A 104 3.39 30.91 -12.19
CA LEU A 104 3.05 30.46 -10.83
C LEU A 104 4.28 29.93 -10.07
N LEU A 105 5.10 29.11 -10.73
CA LEU A 105 6.29 28.52 -10.12
C LEU A 105 7.44 29.52 -9.97
N ALA A 106 7.55 30.49 -10.87
CA ALA A 106 8.54 31.57 -10.80
C ALA A 106 8.25 32.53 -9.63
N ASP A 107 6.96 32.80 -9.38
CA ASP A 107 6.50 33.68 -8.29
C ASP A 107 6.57 33.02 -6.90
N MET A 108 6.85 31.71 -6.83
CA MET A 108 7.10 31.01 -5.57
C MET A 108 8.47 31.38 -5.01
N GLU A 109 8.55 31.59 -3.68
CA GLU A 109 9.82 31.82 -3.01
C GLU A 109 10.70 30.56 -3.11
N GLU A 110 12.01 30.74 -3.24
CA GLU A 110 12.96 29.62 -3.20
C GLU A 110 13.01 29.04 -1.78
N PRO A 111 12.65 27.76 -1.58
CA PRO A 111 12.69 27.16 -0.27
C PRO A 111 14.12 27.12 0.28
N LYS A 112 14.28 27.61 1.51
CA LYS A 112 15.50 27.41 2.31
C LYS A 112 15.42 26.06 3.03
N GLU A 113 16.41 25.74 3.87
CA GLU A 113 16.42 24.48 4.63
C GLU A 113 15.19 24.32 5.57
N ASP A 114 14.46 25.40 5.86
CA ASP A 114 13.21 25.40 6.63
C ASP A 114 12.00 24.89 5.81
N GLY A 115 11.21 23.99 6.40
CA GLY A 115 10.02 23.37 5.80
C GLY A 115 8.86 24.34 5.55
N HIS A 116 8.85 25.52 6.18
CA HIS A 116 7.74 26.49 6.07
C HIS A 116 7.50 26.97 4.63
N ILE A 117 8.55 27.38 3.92
CA ILE A 117 8.42 27.89 2.54
C ILE A 117 7.94 26.79 1.58
N TYR A 118 8.43 25.55 1.77
CA TYR A 118 7.93 24.41 1.03
C TYR A 118 6.42 24.24 1.23
N TYR A 119 5.93 24.33 2.47
CA TYR A 119 4.51 24.22 2.77
C TYR A 119 3.68 25.32 2.11
N GLU A 120 4.10 26.59 2.20
CA GLU A 120 3.41 27.70 1.53
C GLU A 120 3.33 27.51 0.01
N ASN A 121 4.43 27.05 -0.60
CA ASN A 121 4.48 26.76 -2.03
C ASN A 121 3.56 25.60 -2.41
N ILE A 122 3.48 24.54 -1.58
CA ILE A 122 2.51 23.45 -1.76
C ILE A 122 1.08 24.00 -1.70
N LEU A 123 0.74 24.90 -0.76
CA LEU A 123 -0.60 25.50 -0.68
C LEU A 123 -0.94 26.38 -1.90
N LYS A 124 0.04 27.12 -2.43
CA LYS A 124 -0.12 27.89 -3.67
C LYS A 124 -0.36 26.96 -4.86
N PHE A 125 0.45 25.91 -4.99
CA PHE A 125 0.30 24.90 -6.05
C PHE A 125 -1.04 24.14 -5.94
N SER A 126 -1.42 23.74 -4.74
CA SER A 126 -2.68 23.02 -4.46
C SER A 126 -3.89 23.85 -4.89
N ARG A 127 -3.91 25.16 -4.58
CA ARG A 127 -4.96 26.08 -5.03
C ARG A 127 -5.02 26.23 -6.55
N TYR A 128 -3.87 26.35 -7.22
CA TYR A 128 -3.80 26.36 -8.68
C TYR A 128 -4.37 25.05 -9.26
N TYR A 129 -3.91 23.92 -8.72
CA TYR A 129 -4.30 22.61 -9.20
C TYR A 129 -5.81 22.40 -9.05
N GLU A 130 -6.35 22.69 -7.86
CA GLU A 130 -7.76 22.57 -7.56
C GLU A 130 -8.62 23.48 -8.45
N ARG A 131 -8.31 24.78 -8.52
CA ARG A 131 -9.21 25.78 -9.13
C ARG A 131 -9.04 25.94 -10.64
N GLN A 132 -7.83 25.78 -11.15
CA GLN A 132 -7.53 26.03 -12.56
C GLN A 132 -7.30 24.73 -13.33
N TRP A 133 -6.43 23.86 -12.82
CA TRP A 133 -6.05 22.65 -13.54
C TRP A 133 -7.22 21.67 -13.64
N LEU A 134 -7.87 21.31 -12.52
CA LEU A 134 -8.99 20.36 -12.56
C LEU A 134 -10.16 20.89 -13.40
N PHE A 135 -10.51 22.17 -13.25
CA PHE A 135 -11.60 22.79 -13.99
C PHE A 135 -11.37 22.78 -15.51
N SER A 136 -10.12 22.97 -15.93
CA SER A 136 -9.76 23.01 -17.37
C SER A 136 -9.62 21.63 -17.99
N ASN A 137 -9.38 20.59 -17.19
CA ASN A 137 -9.02 19.26 -17.66
C ASN A 137 -10.07 18.18 -17.42
N LEU A 138 -11.12 18.47 -16.64
CA LEU A 138 -12.21 17.53 -16.33
C LEU A 138 -13.57 18.14 -16.68
N ASN A 139 -14.57 17.29 -16.89
CA ASN A 139 -15.94 17.78 -17.01
C ASN A 139 -16.46 18.29 -15.65
N LEU A 140 -17.51 19.12 -15.68
CA LEU A 140 -18.02 19.79 -14.48
C LEU A 140 -18.46 18.82 -13.36
N GLU A 141 -18.98 17.64 -13.71
CA GLU A 141 -19.40 16.63 -12.75
C GLU A 141 -18.19 15.97 -12.07
N GLU A 142 -17.20 15.55 -12.86
CA GLU A 142 -15.94 14.97 -12.38
C GLU A 142 -15.16 15.97 -11.52
N TYR A 143 -15.02 17.21 -12.00
CA TYR A 143 -14.41 18.31 -11.27
C TYR A 143 -15.05 18.47 -9.88
N LYS A 144 -16.38 18.61 -9.80
CA LYS A 144 -17.07 18.77 -8.50
C LYS A 144 -16.91 17.58 -7.58
N LYS A 145 -16.88 16.34 -8.12
CA LYS A 145 -16.65 15.13 -7.32
C LYS A 145 -15.24 15.10 -6.74
N ILE A 146 -14.22 15.42 -7.55
CA ILE A 146 -12.81 15.39 -7.13
C ILE A 146 -12.48 16.58 -6.23
N GLN A 147 -13.00 17.78 -6.50
CA GLN A 147 -12.81 18.96 -5.67
C GLN A 147 -13.24 18.70 -4.22
N ARG A 148 -14.35 17.98 -4.00
CA ARG A 148 -14.79 17.59 -2.66
C ARG A 148 -13.78 16.72 -1.89
N LEU A 149 -12.86 16.03 -2.58
CA LEU A 149 -11.82 15.22 -1.96
C LEU A 149 -10.73 16.06 -1.31
N PHE A 150 -10.45 17.26 -1.83
CA PHE A 150 -9.47 18.18 -1.24
C PHE A 150 -9.87 18.58 0.20
N HIS A 151 -11.17 18.57 0.48
CA HIS A 151 -11.73 18.95 1.79
C HIS A 151 -12.20 17.77 2.64
N ALA A 152 -12.10 16.51 2.17
CA ALA A 152 -12.64 15.33 2.84
C ALA A 152 -11.54 14.39 3.36
N GLN A 153 -10.85 14.75 4.44
CA GLN A 153 -9.70 13.98 4.94
C GLN A 153 -10.06 12.56 5.42
N ALA A 154 -11.18 12.40 6.15
CA ALA A 154 -11.54 11.12 6.79
C ALA A 154 -12.21 10.07 5.88
N GLN A 155 -12.45 10.40 4.60
CA GLN A 155 -13.07 9.50 3.61
C GLN A 155 -12.36 9.59 2.26
N LEU A 156 -11.12 10.09 2.25
CA LEU A 156 -10.40 10.40 1.01
C LEU A 156 -10.12 9.11 0.24
N HIS A 157 -9.67 8.06 0.93
CA HIS A 157 -9.28 6.79 0.30
C HIS A 157 -10.48 6.00 -0.18
N GLU A 158 -11.53 5.93 0.62
CA GLU A 158 -12.78 5.26 0.26
C GLU A 158 -13.39 5.91 -0.99
N ARG A 159 -13.55 7.24 -0.99
CA ARG A 159 -14.14 7.96 -2.12
C ARG A 159 -13.25 7.91 -3.36
N ALA A 160 -11.93 8.03 -3.20
CA ALA A 160 -11.00 7.89 -4.32
C ALA A 160 -11.06 6.49 -4.93
N SER A 161 -11.05 5.45 -4.10
CA SER A 161 -11.14 4.05 -4.55
C SER A 161 -12.46 3.79 -5.29
N TYR A 162 -13.58 4.31 -4.77
CA TYR A 162 -14.87 4.20 -5.44
C TYR A 162 -14.89 4.87 -6.81
N LEU A 163 -14.36 6.10 -6.93
CA LEU A 163 -14.30 6.83 -8.20
C LEU A 163 -13.40 6.12 -9.22
N LEU A 164 -12.22 5.68 -8.79
CA LEU A 164 -11.29 4.92 -9.62
C LEU A 164 -11.89 3.60 -10.10
N PHE A 165 -12.53 2.84 -9.20
CA PHE A 165 -13.22 1.59 -9.52
C PHE A 165 -14.36 1.80 -10.52
N SER A 166 -15.22 2.78 -10.27
CA SER A 166 -16.38 3.08 -11.12
C SER A 166 -15.94 3.48 -12.53
N ARG A 167 -14.88 4.28 -12.65
CA ARG A 167 -14.33 4.65 -13.96
C ARG A 167 -13.60 3.48 -14.64
N TYR A 168 -12.91 2.63 -13.88
CA TYR A 168 -12.19 1.48 -14.41
C TYR A 168 -13.16 0.45 -14.97
N THR A 169 -14.26 0.21 -14.27
CA THR A 169 -15.31 -0.73 -14.71
C THR A 169 -16.01 -0.24 -15.98
N ALA A 170 -16.28 1.06 -16.10
CA ALA A 170 -16.96 1.65 -17.25
C ALA A 170 -16.10 1.76 -18.52
N THR A 171 -14.77 1.85 -18.42
CA THR A 171 -13.93 1.99 -19.63
C THR A 171 -13.71 0.65 -20.36
N GLU A 172 -13.81 0.69 -21.69
CA GLU A 172 -13.44 -0.41 -22.59
C GLU A 172 -11.94 -0.40 -22.94
N LYS A 173 -11.21 0.68 -22.63
CA LYS A 173 -9.78 0.85 -22.99
C LYS A 173 -8.84 0.20 -21.98
N LYS A 174 -9.09 -1.06 -21.65
CA LYS A 174 -8.33 -1.85 -20.68
C LYS A 174 -8.10 -3.27 -21.15
N LEU A 175 -7.01 -3.86 -20.70
CA LEU A 175 -6.81 -5.30 -20.77
C LEU A 175 -7.75 -6.00 -19.78
N ILE A 176 -8.26 -7.18 -20.15
CA ILE A 176 -9.07 -8.02 -19.26
C ILE A 176 -8.13 -8.66 -18.24
N ALA A 177 -7.75 -7.89 -17.23
CA ALA A 177 -6.99 -8.34 -16.08
C ALA A 177 -7.79 -7.98 -14.82
N ASN A 178 -8.08 -9.00 -14.02
CA ASN A 178 -8.68 -8.77 -12.70
C ASN A 178 -7.62 -8.11 -11.81
N PRO A 179 -7.92 -6.96 -11.19
CA PRO A 179 -7.00 -6.36 -10.24
C PRO A 179 -6.75 -7.34 -9.09
N VAL A 180 -5.52 -7.36 -8.58
CA VAL A 180 -5.19 -8.20 -7.43
C VAL A 180 -6.01 -7.71 -6.24
N GLN A 181 -6.86 -8.58 -5.70
CA GLN A 181 -7.73 -8.26 -4.57
C GLN A 181 -6.97 -8.47 -3.26
N PHE A 182 -6.47 -7.38 -2.69
CA PHE A 182 -5.99 -7.34 -1.32
C PHE A 182 -7.06 -6.72 -0.43
N TRP A 183 -7.32 -7.35 0.71
CA TRP A 183 -8.33 -6.87 1.64
C TRP A 183 -7.69 -6.01 2.71
N ALA A 184 -8.30 -4.87 2.97
CA ALA A 184 -7.91 -3.99 4.04
C ALA A 184 -8.89 -4.12 5.21
N GLU A 185 -8.42 -3.88 6.44
CA GLU A 185 -9.27 -3.87 7.62
C GLU A 185 -10.35 -2.78 7.61
N LYS A 186 -10.15 -1.70 6.83
CA LYS A 186 -11.06 -0.56 6.67
C LYS A 186 -11.25 -0.24 5.19
N ASN A 187 -12.44 0.25 4.81
CA ASN A 187 -12.71 0.72 3.45
C ASN A 187 -11.85 1.94 3.06
N ASP A 188 -11.53 2.79 4.03
CA ASP A 188 -10.71 3.99 3.84
C ASP A 188 -9.20 3.67 3.97
N SER A 189 -8.68 2.87 3.03
CA SER A 189 -7.28 2.41 3.07
C SER A 189 -6.45 2.95 1.91
N PHE A 190 -5.33 3.62 2.23
CA PHE A 190 -4.42 4.22 1.25
C PHE A 190 -3.93 3.22 0.19
N PHE A 191 -3.44 2.04 0.62
CA PHE A 191 -2.87 1.07 -0.32
C PHE A 191 -3.91 0.54 -1.33
N VAL A 192 -5.21 0.58 -0.99
CA VAL A 192 -6.30 0.19 -1.90
C VAL A 192 -6.45 1.23 -3.01
N ALA A 193 -6.48 2.52 -2.68
CA ALA A 193 -6.51 3.59 -3.67
C ALA A 193 -5.25 3.56 -4.55
N ARG A 194 -4.08 3.35 -3.95
CA ARG A 194 -2.81 3.21 -4.67
C ARG A 194 -2.79 1.96 -5.56
N ASN A 195 -3.38 0.84 -5.14
CA ASN A 195 -3.52 -0.37 -5.98
C ASN A 195 -4.37 -0.11 -7.22
N TRP A 196 -5.44 0.69 -7.10
CA TRP A 196 -6.19 1.15 -8.25
C TRP A 196 -5.32 1.99 -9.20
N MET A 197 -4.53 2.92 -8.68
CA MET A 197 -3.63 3.73 -9.51
C MET A 197 -2.62 2.86 -10.28
N GLU A 198 -2.04 1.85 -9.63
CA GLU A 198 -1.14 0.89 -10.28
C GLU A 198 -1.87 0.01 -11.31
N SER A 199 -3.11 -0.39 -11.03
CA SER A 199 -3.93 -1.17 -11.97
C SER A 199 -4.21 -0.39 -13.26
N TYR A 200 -4.45 0.92 -13.18
CA TYR A 200 -4.54 1.76 -14.39
C TYR A 200 -3.22 1.79 -15.15
N ARG A 201 -2.10 2.01 -14.45
CA ARG A 201 -0.77 2.05 -15.09
C ARG A 201 -0.45 0.76 -15.86
N MET A 202 -0.87 -0.39 -15.35
CA MET A 202 -0.56 -1.70 -15.95
C MET A 202 -1.57 -2.13 -17.02
N ASN A 203 -2.86 -1.82 -16.85
CA ASN A 203 -3.92 -2.44 -17.64
C ASN A 203 -4.67 -1.47 -18.55
N VAL A 204 -4.59 -0.15 -18.34
CA VAL A 204 -5.37 0.84 -19.11
C VAL A 204 -4.47 1.52 -20.15
N PHE A 205 -4.96 1.60 -21.38
CA PHE A 205 -4.22 2.20 -22.49
C PHE A 205 -4.78 3.53 -22.99
N GLY A 206 -5.99 3.92 -22.57
CA GLY A 206 -6.59 5.21 -22.94
C GLY A 206 -5.93 6.42 -22.27
N GLU A 207 -5.66 7.47 -23.04
CA GLU A 207 -4.99 8.69 -22.54
C GLU A 207 -5.86 9.47 -21.54
N GLU A 208 -7.15 9.66 -21.82
CA GLU A 208 -8.09 10.33 -20.91
C GLU A 208 -8.24 9.59 -19.58
N GLU A 209 -8.29 8.26 -19.63
CA GLU A 209 -8.35 7.42 -18.43
C GLU A 209 -7.04 7.46 -17.62
N LYS A 210 -5.89 7.52 -18.29
CA LYS A 210 -4.58 7.72 -17.64
C LYS A 210 -4.49 9.10 -16.99
N LYS A 211 -4.97 10.14 -17.68
CA LYS A 211 -5.04 11.50 -17.14
C LYS A 211 -5.96 11.58 -15.93
N TYR A 212 -7.11 10.91 -15.98
CA TYR A 212 -8.05 10.82 -14.86
C TYR A 212 -7.42 10.19 -13.61
N VAL A 213 -6.71 9.07 -13.73
CA VAL A 213 -6.05 8.45 -12.57
C VAL A 213 -4.89 9.30 -12.04
N TYR A 214 -4.18 10.00 -12.93
CA TYR A 214 -3.08 10.89 -12.55
C TYR A 214 -3.55 12.03 -11.64
N VAL A 215 -4.83 12.41 -11.72
CA VAL A 215 -5.42 13.38 -10.79
C VAL A 215 -5.30 12.97 -9.34
N PHE A 216 -5.52 11.70 -9.06
CA PHE A 216 -5.40 11.16 -7.72
C PHE A 216 -3.92 11.07 -7.29
N GLN A 217 -3.01 10.77 -8.22
CA GLN A 217 -1.57 10.75 -7.92
C GLN A 217 -1.09 12.13 -7.46
N VAL A 218 -1.53 13.21 -8.12
CA VAL A 218 -1.23 14.59 -7.73
C VAL A 218 -1.87 14.94 -6.38
N LEU A 219 -3.16 14.66 -6.19
CA LEU A 219 -3.88 14.93 -4.93
C LEU A 219 -3.18 14.28 -3.72
N TYR A 220 -2.83 13.00 -3.83
CA TYR A 220 -2.18 12.28 -2.74
C TYR A 220 -0.75 12.77 -2.50
N THR A 221 -0.02 13.11 -3.56
CA THR A 221 1.33 13.68 -3.44
C THR A 221 1.28 15.03 -2.72
N ILE A 222 0.32 15.90 -3.04
CA ILE A 222 0.06 17.15 -2.31
C ILE A 222 -0.17 16.85 -0.83
N ARG A 223 -1.15 15.99 -0.51
CA ARG A 223 -1.53 15.72 0.89
C ARG A 223 -0.38 15.14 1.72
N LEU A 224 0.36 14.18 1.18
CA LEU A 224 1.48 13.57 1.88
C LEU A 224 2.63 14.55 2.08
N ASN A 225 2.91 15.41 1.09
CA ASN A 225 3.93 16.44 1.24
C ASN A 225 3.49 17.54 2.21
N GLU A 226 2.21 17.93 2.27
CA GLU A 226 1.69 18.82 3.32
C GLU A 226 1.99 18.27 4.73
N LEU A 227 1.64 17.00 4.98
CA LEU A 227 1.90 16.33 6.26
C LEU A 227 3.40 16.23 6.57
N LEU A 228 4.22 15.95 5.55
CA LEU A 228 5.67 15.89 5.67
C LEU A 228 6.26 17.25 6.08
N ARG A 229 5.85 18.35 5.42
CA ARG A 229 6.39 19.68 5.69
C ARG A 229 5.93 20.28 7.01
N LEU A 230 4.77 19.87 7.50
CA LEU A 230 4.28 20.21 8.83
C LEU A 230 4.84 19.31 9.94
N GLU A 231 5.71 18.35 9.59
CA GLU A 231 6.27 17.35 10.52
C GLU A 231 5.20 16.56 11.31
N ARG A 232 3.99 16.41 10.73
CA ARG A 232 2.86 15.69 11.33
C ARG A 232 2.97 14.19 11.08
N TYR A 233 4.04 13.58 11.59
CA TYR A 233 4.41 12.19 11.27
C TYR A 233 3.40 11.14 11.79
N GLU A 234 2.69 11.41 12.88
CA GLU A 234 1.58 10.55 13.33
C GLU A 234 0.45 10.53 12.30
N GLU A 235 0.03 11.69 11.83
CA GLU A 235 -1.01 11.80 10.81
C GLU A 235 -0.55 11.28 9.45
N PHE A 236 0.73 11.42 9.13
CA PHE A 236 1.33 10.81 7.95
C PHE A 236 1.17 9.28 7.96
N ILE A 237 1.50 8.62 9.08
CA ILE A 237 1.32 7.17 9.21
C ILE A 237 -0.16 6.77 9.23
N ASN A 238 -0.99 7.51 9.95
CA ASN A 238 -2.43 7.23 10.02
C ASN A 238 -3.08 7.37 8.63
N PHE A 239 -2.63 8.32 7.81
CA PHE A 239 -3.08 8.51 6.44
C PHE A 239 -2.68 7.33 5.54
N ILE A 240 -1.47 6.77 5.66
CA ILE A 240 -1.10 5.57 4.88
C ILE A 240 -1.63 4.26 5.46
N GLY A 241 -2.09 4.24 6.72
CA GLY A 241 -2.64 3.05 7.37
C GLY A 241 -1.62 1.91 7.52
N GLY A 242 -0.34 2.24 7.68
CA GLY A 242 0.74 1.27 7.89
C GLY A 242 1.20 0.48 6.66
N TYR A 243 0.63 0.72 5.48
CA TYR A 243 0.99 0.05 4.23
C TYR A 243 1.04 1.02 3.06
N VAL A 244 2.10 0.94 2.26
CA VAL A 244 2.21 1.66 0.98
C VAL A 244 1.78 0.76 -0.19
N TRP A 245 2.22 -0.50 -0.16
CA TRP A 245 2.02 -1.53 -1.18
C TRP A 245 1.22 -2.74 -0.67
N ALA A 246 1.32 -3.07 0.63
CA ALA A 246 0.72 -4.27 1.22
C ALA A 246 1.10 -5.55 0.45
N GLY A 247 0.11 -6.30 -0.04
CA GLY A 247 0.37 -7.51 -0.81
C GLY A 247 1.03 -7.26 -2.17
N ASN A 248 0.93 -6.04 -2.72
CA ASN A 248 1.66 -5.69 -3.95
C ASN A 248 3.18 -5.64 -3.76
N PHE A 249 3.69 -5.68 -2.52
CA PHE A 249 5.13 -5.73 -2.24
C PHE A 249 5.73 -7.13 -2.40
N GLN A 250 4.93 -8.14 -2.71
CA GLN A 250 5.42 -9.47 -3.03
C GLN A 250 6.30 -9.46 -4.30
N ASN A 251 7.25 -10.38 -4.36
CA ASN A 251 8.17 -10.60 -5.48
C ASN A 251 9.11 -9.42 -5.82
N VAL A 252 9.27 -8.47 -4.89
CA VAL A 252 10.30 -7.42 -4.96
C VAL A 252 11.68 -8.03 -4.70
N LEU A 253 11.77 -8.91 -3.72
CA LEU A 253 12.88 -9.82 -3.46
C LEU A 253 12.58 -11.21 -4.05
N PRO A 254 13.59 -12.02 -4.39
CA PRO A 254 13.37 -13.36 -4.96
C PRO A 254 12.86 -14.34 -3.90
N TYR A 255 12.08 -15.34 -4.31
CA TYR A 255 11.63 -16.45 -3.45
C TYR A 255 12.80 -17.30 -2.94
N VAL A 256 12.67 -17.83 -1.72
CA VAL A 256 13.55 -18.90 -1.24
C VAL A 256 13.26 -20.16 -2.06
N GLN A 257 14.28 -20.73 -2.69
CA GLN A 257 14.12 -21.89 -3.57
C GLN A 257 13.59 -23.09 -2.78
N GLY A 258 12.57 -23.76 -3.33
CA GLY A 258 12.01 -25.00 -2.74
C GLY A 258 11.08 -24.82 -1.54
N SER A 259 11.06 -23.66 -0.87
CA SER A 259 10.20 -23.45 0.31
C SER A 259 8.85 -22.81 -0.01
N GLY A 260 8.76 -22.01 -1.09
CA GLY A 260 7.58 -21.19 -1.39
C GLY A 260 7.50 -19.87 -0.61
N VAL A 261 8.49 -19.58 0.24
CA VAL A 261 8.55 -18.33 1.01
C VAL A 261 9.04 -17.17 0.14
N ASP A 262 8.23 -16.11 0.06
CA ASP A 262 8.59 -14.85 -0.57
C ASP A 262 9.41 -14.00 0.40
N ARG A 263 10.67 -13.70 0.06
CA ARG A 263 11.56 -12.88 0.89
C ARG A 263 11.03 -11.46 1.10
N SER A 264 10.11 -10.97 0.28
CA SER A 264 9.55 -9.62 0.38
C SER A 264 8.52 -9.51 1.49
N ARG A 265 7.72 -10.58 1.69
CA ARG A 265 6.64 -10.63 2.68
C ARG A 265 6.27 -12.09 2.99
N PHE A 266 6.35 -12.48 4.25
CA PHE A 266 6.07 -13.83 4.72
C PHE A 266 5.45 -13.85 6.12
N GLU A 267 4.88 -14.99 6.50
CA GLU A 267 4.36 -15.24 7.83
C GLU A 267 5.46 -15.80 8.74
N LEU A 268 5.48 -15.37 10.00
CA LEU A 268 6.35 -15.92 11.04
C LEU A 268 5.64 -15.82 12.39
N HIS A 269 5.81 -16.82 13.24
CA HIS A 269 5.29 -16.74 14.60
C HIS A 269 5.87 -15.55 15.39
N THR A 270 5.03 -14.89 16.20
CA THR A 270 5.43 -13.70 16.97
C THR A 270 6.54 -14.03 17.96
N PHE A 271 6.43 -15.15 18.68
CA PHE A 271 7.48 -15.56 19.63
C PHE A 271 8.78 -15.93 18.89
N SER A 272 8.70 -16.59 17.73
CA SER A 272 9.87 -16.88 16.88
C SER A 272 10.54 -15.59 16.42
N THR A 273 9.76 -14.62 15.96
CA THR A 273 10.25 -13.30 15.54
C THR A 273 11.00 -12.62 16.69
N PHE A 274 10.40 -12.58 17.88
CA PHE A 274 11.02 -11.99 19.07
C PHE A 274 12.32 -12.72 19.42
N ASN A 275 12.28 -14.04 19.52
CA ASN A 275 13.41 -14.86 19.94
C ASN A 275 14.58 -14.82 18.94
N ILE A 276 14.31 -14.74 17.63
CA ILE A 276 15.35 -14.58 16.61
C ILE A 276 16.09 -13.24 16.81
N ILE A 277 15.35 -12.14 17.00
CA ILE A 277 15.93 -10.81 17.22
C ILE A 277 16.71 -10.78 18.55
N ALA A 278 16.07 -11.24 19.63
CA ALA A 278 16.65 -11.31 20.97
C ALA A 278 17.94 -12.13 20.99
N LYS A 279 17.90 -13.36 20.49
CA LYS A 279 19.08 -14.25 20.44
C LYS A 279 20.23 -13.62 19.66
N ARG A 280 19.91 -12.94 18.55
CA ARG A 280 20.92 -12.37 17.67
C ARG A 280 21.63 -11.16 18.28
N LEU A 281 20.91 -10.33 19.03
CA LEU A 281 21.42 -9.07 19.56
C LEU A 281 21.85 -9.18 21.02
N PHE A 282 21.05 -9.82 21.87
CA PHE A 282 21.19 -9.78 23.32
C PHE A 282 21.45 -11.15 23.97
N GLY A 283 21.46 -12.23 23.17
CA GLY A 283 21.70 -13.59 23.64
C GLY A 283 20.45 -14.24 24.24
N GLU A 284 20.67 -15.29 25.06
CA GLU A 284 19.58 -16.16 25.52
C GLU A 284 18.83 -15.65 26.77
N SER A 285 19.33 -14.60 27.42
CA SER A 285 18.83 -14.09 28.70
C SER A 285 17.44 -13.47 28.64
N ILE A 286 16.98 -13.05 27.46
CA ILE A 286 15.70 -12.35 27.29
C ILE A 286 14.69 -13.13 26.45
N LEU A 287 14.98 -14.38 26.10
CA LEU A 287 14.10 -15.18 25.24
C LEU A 287 12.75 -15.43 25.91
N LEU A 288 11.70 -15.39 25.09
CA LEU A 288 10.39 -15.89 25.49
C LEU A 288 10.46 -17.43 25.55
N PRO A 289 9.83 -18.06 26.56
CA PRO A 289 9.76 -19.52 26.67
C PRO A 289 9.23 -20.18 25.40
N THR A 290 9.88 -21.28 25.01
CA THR A 290 9.42 -22.14 23.91
C THR A 290 8.53 -23.25 24.49
N PHE A 291 7.36 -23.44 23.88
CA PHE A 291 6.44 -24.53 24.24
C PHE A 291 6.62 -25.72 23.30
N PRO A 292 6.39 -26.97 23.76
CA PRO A 292 6.50 -28.16 22.90
C PRO A 292 5.48 -28.17 21.75
N ASN A 293 4.29 -27.57 21.93
CA ASN A 293 3.22 -27.50 20.92
C ASN A 293 2.95 -26.04 20.51
N VAL A 294 3.88 -25.51 19.72
CA VAL A 294 3.96 -24.11 19.29
C VAL A 294 2.71 -23.63 18.52
N LEU A 295 2.07 -24.51 17.76
CA LEU A 295 1.06 -24.13 16.77
C LEU A 295 -0.33 -23.83 17.36
N TYR A 296 -0.61 -24.25 18.59
CA TYR A 296 -1.95 -24.14 19.19
C TYR A 296 -1.99 -23.43 20.54
N SER A 297 -0.83 -23.18 21.17
CA SER A 297 -0.80 -22.51 22.47
C SER A 297 -0.88 -20.99 22.30
N GLN A 298 -1.93 -20.38 22.84
CA GLN A 298 -2.00 -18.94 23.01
C GLN A 298 -0.91 -18.49 23.99
N TYR A 299 0.01 -17.64 23.54
CA TYR A 299 1.06 -17.09 24.38
C TYR A 299 0.59 -15.79 25.05
N TYR A 300 0.95 -15.61 26.31
CA TYR A 300 0.65 -14.41 27.11
C TYR A 300 1.95 -13.77 27.58
N VAL A 301 2.08 -12.46 27.41
CA VAL A 301 3.19 -11.69 27.97
C VAL A 301 2.85 -11.22 29.38
N THR A 302 3.88 -10.99 30.18
CA THR A 302 3.75 -10.28 31.46
C THR A 302 4.36 -8.89 31.33
N GLU A 303 3.95 -7.98 32.21
CA GLU A 303 4.63 -6.70 32.35
C GLU A 303 6.12 -6.90 32.66
N ILE A 304 6.95 -5.99 32.14
CA ILE A 304 8.39 -5.97 32.38
C ILE A 304 8.63 -5.14 33.64
N PRO A 305 9.18 -5.73 34.72
CA PRO A 305 9.42 -5.00 35.96
C PRO A 305 10.31 -3.77 35.76
N GLU A 306 10.05 -2.68 36.50
CA GLU A 306 10.86 -1.44 36.39
C GLU A 306 12.35 -1.66 36.69
N ASN A 307 12.66 -2.61 37.57
CA ASN A 307 14.01 -2.96 37.99
C ASN A 307 14.63 -4.12 37.19
N ASP A 308 14.01 -4.54 36.08
CA ASP A 308 14.56 -5.58 35.22
C ASP A 308 15.82 -5.06 34.49
N GLU A 309 16.97 -5.67 34.77
CA GLU A 309 18.27 -5.31 34.18
C GLU A 309 18.26 -5.38 32.64
N ASN A 310 17.39 -6.23 32.06
CA ASN A 310 17.23 -6.40 30.63
C ASN A 310 16.04 -5.63 30.04
N LYS A 311 15.33 -4.80 30.83
CA LYS A 311 14.13 -4.05 30.38
C LYS A 311 14.36 -3.35 29.06
N LYS A 312 15.46 -2.63 28.98
CA LYS A 312 15.94 -1.89 27.81
C LYS A 312 16.12 -2.78 26.56
N ALA A 313 16.77 -3.94 26.69
CA ALA A 313 16.95 -4.91 25.61
C ALA A 313 15.61 -5.52 25.14
N LYS A 314 14.69 -5.77 26.08
CA LYS A 314 13.32 -6.24 25.77
C LYS A 314 12.52 -5.18 25.01
N ILE A 315 12.58 -3.90 25.42
CA ILE A 315 11.95 -2.78 24.69
C ILE A 315 12.46 -2.71 23.25
N LEU A 316 13.79 -2.75 23.06
CA LEU A 316 14.40 -2.74 21.73
C LEU A 316 13.99 -3.95 20.87
N THR A 317 13.90 -5.14 21.47
CA THR A 317 13.48 -6.35 20.75
C THR A 317 12.03 -6.21 20.27
N TRP A 318 11.12 -5.71 21.13
CA TRP A 318 9.74 -5.43 20.75
C TRP A 318 9.63 -4.30 19.71
N LEU A 319 10.47 -3.27 19.81
CA LEU A 319 10.56 -2.19 18.82
C LEU A 319 10.93 -2.77 17.45
N LEU A 320 12.01 -3.53 17.36
CA LEU A 320 12.50 -4.14 16.11
C LEU A 320 11.49 -5.14 15.53
N LEU A 321 10.89 -5.97 16.37
CA LEU A 321 9.78 -6.84 15.97
C LEU A 321 8.66 -6.01 15.34
N GLY A 322 8.26 -4.92 16.00
CA GLY A 322 7.32 -3.95 15.47
C GLY A 322 7.77 -3.35 14.16
N MET A 323 9.04 -2.96 14.01
CA MET A 323 9.54 -2.39 12.75
C MET A 323 9.41 -3.35 11.57
N PHE A 324 9.66 -4.64 11.76
CA PHE A 324 9.58 -5.62 10.68
C PHE A 324 8.18 -6.17 10.42
N SER A 325 7.22 -5.93 11.31
CA SER A 325 5.93 -6.63 11.29
C SER A 325 4.71 -5.72 11.22
N ASN A 326 3.65 -6.25 10.61
CA ASN A 326 2.28 -5.79 10.81
C ASN A 326 1.41 -7.03 11.08
N ASN A 327 0.23 -6.79 11.65
CA ASN A 327 -0.73 -7.86 11.93
C ASN A 327 -1.60 -8.15 10.69
N TRP A 328 -2.35 -9.24 10.74
CA TRP A 328 -3.28 -9.65 9.71
C TRP A 328 -4.28 -10.64 10.29
N TYR A 329 -5.39 -10.85 9.59
CA TYR A 329 -6.34 -11.89 9.94
C TYR A 329 -7.00 -12.44 8.67
N LEU A 330 -7.59 -13.62 8.79
CA LEU A 330 -8.44 -14.16 7.73
C LEU A 330 -9.86 -13.66 7.94
N ASN A 331 -10.46 -13.09 6.89
CA ASN A 331 -11.90 -12.87 6.90
C ASN A 331 -12.63 -14.23 6.85
N PRO A 332 -13.96 -14.26 7.04
CA PRO A 332 -14.69 -15.53 7.03
C PRO A 332 -14.68 -16.27 5.69
N ALA A 333 -14.31 -15.61 4.59
CA ALA A 333 -14.05 -16.22 3.29
C ALA A 333 -12.60 -16.71 3.11
N TYR A 334 -11.83 -16.78 4.21
CA TYR A 334 -10.42 -17.19 4.26
C TYR A 334 -9.50 -16.35 3.37
N GLN A 335 -9.87 -15.09 3.16
CA GLN A 335 -9.04 -14.11 2.48
C GLN A 335 -8.22 -13.34 3.49
N LEU A 336 -6.97 -13.09 3.12
CA LEU A 336 -6.01 -12.36 3.92
C LEU A 336 -6.39 -10.87 4.01
N VAL A 337 -6.59 -10.38 5.23
CA VAL A 337 -6.85 -8.96 5.54
C VAL A 337 -5.61 -8.35 6.18
N TYR A 338 -5.09 -7.30 5.55
CA TYR A 338 -3.97 -6.51 6.07
C TYR A 338 -4.47 -5.56 7.16
N ALA A 339 -3.84 -5.61 8.33
CA ALA A 339 -4.27 -4.87 9.51
C ALA A 339 -3.10 -4.12 10.18
N PHE A 340 -3.35 -2.87 10.56
CA PHE A 340 -2.38 -2.01 11.24
C PHE A 340 -2.94 -1.40 12.52
N ASP A 341 -4.18 -0.94 12.47
CA ASP A 341 -4.81 -0.22 13.59
C ASP A 341 -5.63 -1.13 14.51
N THR A 342 -6.46 -2.01 13.93
CA THR A 342 -7.47 -2.74 14.70
C THR A 342 -6.91 -3.98 15.38
N ALA A 343 -5.88 -4.59 14.79
CA ALA A 343 -5.28 -5.81 15.27
C ALA A 343 -3.91 -5.51 15.91
N ARG A 344 -3.90 -5.28 17.22
CA ARG A 344 -2.67 -5.07 18.01
C ARG A 344 -1.86 -6.37 18.11
N ILE A 345 -0.53 -6.25 18.22
CA ILE A 345 0.35 -7.43 18.39
C ILE A 345 0.13 -8.05 19.77
N ILE A 346 0.02 -7.21 20.81
CA ILE A 346 -0.37 -7.61 22.17
C ILE A 346 -1.80 -7.13 22.41
N ALA A 347 -2.71 -8.06 22.66
CA ALA A 347 -4.10 -7.78 22.99
C ALA A 347 -4.25 -7.34 24.45
N SER A 348 -5.40 -6.76 24.78
CA SER A 348 -5.69 -6.20 26.11
C SER A 348 -5.75 -7.24 27.24
N ASN A 349 -5.85 -8.52 26.90
CA ASN A 349 -5.73 -9.64 27.84
C ASN A 349 -4.29 -10.17 27.92
N HIS A 350 -3.29 -9.39 27.49
CA HIS A 350 -1.88 -9.74 27.38
C HIS A 350 -1.56 -10.91 26.43
N SER A 351 -2.53 -11.38 25.65
CA SER A 351 -2.28 -12.40 24.66
C SER A 351 -1.55 -11.82 23.45
N ILE A 352 -0.54 -12.53 22.93
CA ILE A 352 0.15 -12.10 21.71
C ILE A 352 -0.51 -12.75 20.49
N CYS A 353 -0.62 -12.01 19.39
CA CYS A 353 -1.00 -12.62 18.12
C CYS A 353 -0.05 -13.77 17.77
N GLN A 354 -0.58 -14.87 17.22
CA GLN A 354 0.24 -16.07 16.98
C GLN A 354 1.25 -15.87 15.86
N LYS A 355 0.84 -15.21 14.78
CA LYS A 355 1.65 -14.98 13.57
C LYS A 355 1.60 -13.51 13.17
N LEU A 356 2.70 -13.07 12.57
CA LEU A 356 2.88 -11.74 12.02
C LEU A 356 3.18 -11.82 10.53
N HIS A 357 2.89 -10.74 9.81
CA HIS A 357 3.45 -10.54 8.48
C HIS A 357 4.75 -9.76 8.58
N ILE A 358 5.86 -10.42 8.27
CA ILE A 358 7.20 -9.83 8.23
C ILE A 358 7.48 -9.29 6.82
N SER A 359 7.99 -8.06 6.69
CA SER A 359 8.28 -7.45 5.39
C SER A 359 9.28 -6.29 5.46
N MET A 360 10.08 -6.11 4.39
CA MET A 360 10.91 -4.91 4.22
C MET A 360 10.08 -3.64 4.02
N GLU A 361 8.85 -3.74 3.50
CA GLU A 361 7.93 -2.61 3.46
C GLU A 361 7.64 -2.10 4.87
N ASN A 362 7.36 -3.02 5.81
CA ASN A 362 7.04 -2.64 7.18
C ASN A 362 8.22 -1.88 7.80
N TYR A 363 9.45 -2.31 7.54
CA TYR A 363 10.66 -1.62 8.01
C TYR A 363 10.73 -0.18 7.48
N ILE A 364 10.52 0.02 6.18
CA ILE A 364 10.50 1.35 5.54
C ILE A 364 9.40 2.24 6.16
N VAL A 365 8.19 1.70 6.31
CA VAL A 365 7.04 2.44 6.86
C VAL A 365 7.27 2.79 8.32
N SER A 366 7.77 1.85 9.12
CA SER A 366 8.06 2.08 10.53
C SER A 366 9.16 3.12 10.76
N LEU A 367 10.19 3.17 9.90
CA LEU A 367 11.19 4.24 9.95
C LEU A 367 10.60 5.63 9.74
N CYS A 368 9.49 5.76 9.02
CA CYS A 368 8.86 7.06 8.80
C CYS A 368 8.26 7.64 10.11
N ASN A 369 7.94 6.81 11.10
CA ASN A 369 7.53 7.25 12.45
C ASN A 369 7.63 6.07 13.44
N LEU A 370 8.71 6.05 14.24
CA LEU A 370 8.95 4.99 15.21
C LEU A 370 7.95 5.03 16.38
N GLU A 371 7.41 6.20 16.71
CA GLU A 371 6.43 6.35 17.80
C GLU A 371 5.14 5.55 17.53
N SER A 372 4.76 5.38 16.25
CA SER A 372 3.60 4.56 15.85
C SER A 372 3.69 3.10 16.32
N ILE A 373 4.91 2.59 16.53
CA ILE A 373 5.15 1.22 16.98
C ILE A 373 4.63 1.01 18.41
N TYR A 374 4.61 2.05 19.25
CA TYR A 374 4.06 1.97 20.60
C TYR A 374 2.62 1.44 20.58
N LYS A 375 1.78 2.06 19.75
CA LYS A 375 0.37 1.67 19.57
C LYS A 375 0.27 0.33 18.83
N LYS A 376 1.07 0.10 17.78
CA LYS A 376 1.03 -1.16 17.00
C LYS A 376 1.34 -2.40 17.86
N VAL A 377 2.43 -2.35 18.62
CA VAL A 377 2.84 -3.44 19.50
C VAL A 377 1.95 -3.50 20.74
N ASN A 378 1.43 -2.35 21.17
CA ASN A 378 0.68 -2.14 22.40
C ASN A 378 1.59 -2.26 23.64
N MET A 379 2.67 -1.46 23.62
CA MET A 379 3.75 -1.47 24.62
C MET A 379 3.28 -1.18 26.05
N GLU A 380 2.14 -0.52 26.21
CA GLU A 380 1.53 -0.25 27.52
C GLU A 380 1.28 -1.55 28.31
N TYR A 381 0.85 -2.62 27.63
CA TYR A 381 0.59 -3.93 28.25
C TYR A 381 1.87 -4.72 28.60
N LEU A 382 3.03 -4.15 28.33
CA LEU A 382 4.32 -4.60 28.83
C LEU A 382 4.81 -3.77 30.02
N GLY A 383 4.00 -2.84 30.54
CA GLY A 383 4.40 -1.92 31.62
C GLY A 383 5.36 -0.82 31.16
N ILE A 384 5.37 -0.49 29.86
CA ILE A 384 6.24 0.54 29.28
C ILE A 384 5.41 1.81 29.07
N SER A 385 5.82 2.92 29.69
CA SER A 385 5.16 4.21 29.46
C SER A 385 5.53 4.81 28.10
N ILE A 386 4.67 5.67 27.54
CA ILE A 386 4.96 6.38 26.28
C ILE A 386 6.22 7.24 26.39
N ASP A 387 6.48 7.87 27.54
CA ASP A 387 7.65 8.72 27.73
C ASP A 387 8.94 7.90 27.82
N GLU A 388 8.90 6.74 28.47
CA GLU A 388 10.00 5.77 28.45
C GLU A 388 10.28 5.32 27.01
N PHE A 389 9.25 4.95 26.25
CA PHE A 389 9.41 4.55 24.85
C PHE A 389 9.96 5.68 23.97
N ARG A 390 9.46 6.91 24.12
CA ARG A 390 9.96 8.11 23.43
C ARG A 390 11.44 8.35 23.68
N SER A 391 11.90 8.14 24.91
CA SER A 391 13.31 8.29 25.26
C SER A 391 14.20 7.32 24.47
N VAL A 392 13.74 6.08 24.25
CA VAL A 392 14.46 5.06 23.48
C VAL A 392 14.50 5.41 21.99
N ILE A 393 13.36 5.76 21.39
CA ILE A 393 13.31 6.03 19.95
C ILE A 393 14.02 7.34 19.56
N LYS A 394 14.07 8.35 20.44
CA LYS A 394 14.69 9.65 20.14
C LYS A 394 16.18 9.51 19.76
N GLY A 395 16.93 8.64 20.44
CA GLY A 395 18.32 8.35 20.08
C GLY A 395 18.40 7.77 18.67
N ILE A 396 17.57 6.76 18.38
CA ILE A 396 17.52 6.11 17.06
C ILE A 396 17.13 7.12 15.97
N GLU A 397 16.13 7.98 16.20
CA GLU A 397 15.71 8.98 15.21
C GLU A 397 16.81 9.99 14.89
N ASN A 398 17.56 10.44 15.90
CA ASN A 398 18.66 11.38 15.71
C ASN A 398 19.81 10.77 14.91
N SER A 399 20.27 9.57 15.27
CA SER A 399 21.38 8.90 14.57
C SER A 399 21.03 8.53 13.13
N ASN A 400 19.74 8.28 12.85
CA ASN A 400 19.27 7.82 11.54
C ASN A 400 18.48 8.91 10.77
N LYS A 401 18.58 10.19 11.16
CA LYS A 401 17.79 11.30 10.59
C LYS A 401 17.79 11.33 9.06
N LYS A 402 18.96 11.21 8.44
CA LYS A 402 19.09 11.23 6.96
C LYS A 402 18.35 10.07 6.28
N ILE A 403 18.41 8.87 6.86
CA ILE A 403 17.72 7.67 6.35
C ILE A 403 16.21 7.87 6.46
N ILE A 404 15.76 8.31 7.62
CA ILE A 404 14.34 8.56 7.92
C ILE A 404 13.77 9.62 6.97
N GLU A 405 14.47 10.74 6.78
CA GLU A 405 14.06 11.80 5.85
C GLU A 405 14.01 11.32 4.40
N ALA A 406 14.95 10.48 3.97
CA ALA A 406 14.97 9.92 2.63
C ALA A 406 13.75 9.01 2.38
N PHE A 407 13.41 8.13 3.33
CA PHE A 407 12.22 7.29 3.21
C PHE A 407 10.92 8.09 3.30
N ARG A 408 10.84 9.12 4.15
CA ARG A 408 9.69 10.04 4.19
C ARG A 408 9.48 10.75 2.84
N LYS A 409 10.57 11.20 2.19
CA LYS A 409 10.52 11.78 0.83
C LYS A 409 10.12 10.76 -0.24
N LEU A 410 10.56 9.50 -0.12
CA LEU A 410 10.15 8.43 -1.02
C LEU A 410 8.65 8.15 -0.90
N VAL A 411 8.16 7.93 0.33
CA VAL A 411 6.76 7.53 0.61
C VAL A 411 5.77 8.67 0.33
N SER A 412 6.18 9.92 0.49
CA SER A 412 5.32 11.09 0.24
C SER A 412 5.04 11.38 -1.24
N ASN A 413 5.70 10.70 -2.17
CA ASN A 413 5.58 10.95 -3.60
C ASN A 413 5.08 9.70 -4.33
N ILE A 414 3.83 9.74 -4.81
CA ILE A 414 3.12 8.55 -5.31
C ILE A 414 3.82 7.93 -6.52
N ASP A 415 4.28 8.75 -7.46
CA ASP A 415 5.01 8.28 -8.65
C ASP A 415 6.29 7.52 -8.25
N LEU A 416 7.00 8.01 -7.23
CA LEU A 416 8.20 7.35 -6.72
C LEU A 416 7.87 6.02 -6.06
N THR A 417 6.79 5.91 -5.28
CA THR A 417 6.41 4.61 -4.67
C THR A 417 6.07 3.55 -5.72
N MET A 418 5.49 3.94 -6.86
CA MET A 418 5.22 3.02 -7.97
C MET A 418 6.50 2.63 -8.70
N GLU A 419 7.34 3.60 -9.04
CA GLU A 419 8.59 3.35 -9.75
C GLU A 419 9.61 2.59 -8.91
N PHE A 420 9.73 2.90 -7.62
CA PHE A 420 10.64 2.23 -6.67
C PHE A 420 10.43 0.72 -6.65
N LYS A 421 9.18 0.28 -6.55
CA LYS A 421 8.82 -1.13 -6.53
C LYS A 421 9.28 -1.83 -7.81
N GLU A 422 8.98 -1.24 -8.97
CA GLU A 422 9.38 -1.77 -10.28
C GLU A 422 10.90 -1.78 -10.44
N TYR A 423 11.58 -0.72 -10.00
CA TYR A 423 13.03 -0.57 -10.05
C TYR A 423 13.76 -1.66 -9.25
N CYS A 424 13.37 -1.87 -7.99
CA CYS A 424 13.96 -2.93 -7.15
C CYS A 424 13.65 -4.33 -7.71
N SER A 425 12.41 -4.57 -8.16
CA SER A 425 11.99 -5.87 -8.69
C SER A 425 12.77 -6.30 -9.94
N LYS A 426 13.20 -5.34 -10.79
CA LYS A 426 14.03 -5.61 -11.98
C LYS A 426 15.51 -5.88 -11.67
N ARG A 427 15.96 -5.59 -10.44
CA ARG A 427 17.36 -5.72 -10.00
C ARG A 427 17.56 -6.76 -8.92
N LYS A 428 16.55 -7.60 -8.68
CA LYS A 428 16.51 -8.60 -7.60
C LYS A 428 17.41 -9.82 -7.82
N ASP A 429 18.03 -9.94 -8.98
CA ASP A 429 18.88 -11.07 -9.32
C ASP A 429 20.14 -11.11 -8.44
N ILE A 430 20.32 -12.23 -7.74
CA ILE A 430 21.48 -12.47 -6.89
C ILE A 430 22.60 -13.03 -7.76
N LYS A 431 23.59 -12.21 -8.08
CA LYS A 431 24.84 -12.67 -8.71
C LYS A 431 25.72 -13.36 -7.65
N THR A 432 25.37 -14.58 -7.24
CA THR A 432 26.21 -15.31 -6.27
C THR A 432 27.52 -15.75 -6.92
N SER A 433 28.65 -15.22 -6.44
CA SER A 433 29.95 -15.89 -6.52
C SER A 433 30.14 -16.72 -5.25
N GLY A 434 30.13 -18.06 -5.37
CA GLY A 434 30.38 -19.01 -4.28
C GLY A 434 29.13 -19.73 -3.72
N ASN A 435 29.34 -20.91 -3.12
CA ASN A 435 28.32 -21.71 -2.44
C ASN A 435 27.91 -21.05 -1.10
N LYS A 436 27.01 -20.07 -1.14
CA LYS A 436 26.33 -19.55 0.06
C LYS A 436 25.15 -20.46 0.44
N ASP A 437 24.94 -20.67 1.73
CA ASP A 437 23.71 -21.27 2.28
C ASP A 437 22.51 -20.32 2.08
N ASP A 438 21.29 -20.77 2.39
CA ASP A 438 20.08 -19.98 2.10
C ASP A 438 19.97 -18.70 2.95
N ILE A 439 20.54 -18.70 4.16
CA ILE A 439 20.67 -17.49 4.99
C ILE A 439 21.59 -16.49 4.28
N GLY A 440 22.79 -16.92 3.84
CA GLY A 440 23.74 -16.08 3.12
C GLY A 440 23.19 -15.55 1.79
N LYS A 441 22.41 -16.35 1.05
CA LYS A 441 21.69 -15.87 -0.15
C LYS A 441 20.65 -14.81 0.18
N THR A 442 19.91 -15.00 1.27
CA THR A 442 18.89 -14.02 1.71
C THR A 442 19.53 -12.71 2.13
N ARG A 443 20.63 -12.77 2.89
CA ARG A 443 21.40 -11.58 3.28
C ARG A 443 21.88 -10.80 2.05
N GLU A 444 22.39 -11.50 1.03
CA GLU A 444 22.79 -10.86 -0.24
C GLU A 444 21.59 -10.23 -0.96
N ALA A 445 20.45 -10.91 -1.03
CA ALA A 445 19.24 -10.37 -1.66
C ALA A 445 18.78 -9.06 -1.01
N VAL A 446 18.77 -9.00 0.32
CA VAL A 446 18.40 -7.79 1.08
C VAL A 446 19.45 -6.69 0.88
N SER A 447 20.74 -7.03 0.83
CA SER A 447 21.81 -6.06 0.52
C SER A 447 21.68 -5.49 -0.89
N VAL A 448 21.33 -6.30 -1.89
CA VAL A 448 21.02 -5.83 -3.26
C VAL A 448 19.82 -4.88 -3.25
N PHE A 449 18.79 -5.16 -2.44
CA PHE A 449 17.65 -4.28 -2.28
C PHE A 449 18.03 -2.92 -1.69
N PHE A 450 18.85 -2.87 -0.64
CA PHE A 450 19.32 -1.61 -0.06
C PHE A 450 20.21 -0.82 -1.04
N ARG A 451 21.16 -1.46 -1.71
CA ARG A 451 21.97 -0.80 -2.76
C ARG A 451 21.11 -0.26 -3.91
N SER A 452 20.09 -1.01 -4.33
CA SER A 452 19.13 -0.56 -5.33
C SER A 452 18.31 0.64 -4.83
N THR A 453 17.99 0.67 -3.54
CA THR A 453 17.30 1.79 -2.90
C THR A 453 18.18 3.03 -2.87
N GLU A 454 19.45 2.92 -2.49
CA GLU A 454 20.43 4.03 -2.52
C GLU A 454 20.58 4.60 -3.93
N ASP A 455 20.75 3.73 -4.93
CA ASP A 455 20.81 4.13 -6.34
C ASP A 455 19.52 4.83 -6.78
N PHE A 456 18.35 4.31 -6.38
CA PHE A 456 17.06 4.91 -6.70
C PHE A 456 16.91 6.32 -6.11
N LEU A 457 17.25 6.49 -4.83
CA LEU A 457 17.21 7.78 -4.15
C LEU A 457 18.17 8.79 -4.79
N ARG A 458 19.37 8.35 -5.20
CA ARG A 458 20.31 9.20 -5.94
C ARG A 458 19.74 9.64 -7.28
N ILE A 459 19.23 8.70 -8.09
CA ILE A 459 18.74 8.98 -9.44
C ILE A 459 17.49 9.85 -9.45
N HIS A 460 16.52 9.58 -8.57
CA HIS A 460 15.19 10.20 -8.64
C HIS A 460 15.02 11.40 -7.69
N LEU A 461 15.78 11.46 -6.60
CA LEU A 461 15.67 12.52 -5.59
C LEU A 461 16.96 13.34 -5.42
N GLY A 462 18.08 12.92 -6.02
CA GLY A 462 19.37 13.57 -5.83
C GLY A 462 19.94 13.41 -4.41
N ILE A 463 19.46 12.40 -3.67
CA ILE A 463 19.88 12.15 -2.28
C ILE A 463 21.05 11.17 -2.29
N GLU A 464 22.23 11.65 -1.89
CA GLU A 464 23.42 10.82 -1.69
C GLU A 464 23.41 10.24 -0.28
N ILE A 465 23.08 8.94 -0.18
CA ILE A 465 23.07 8.19 1.07
C ILE A 465 23.65 6.80 0.84
N THR A 466 24.37 6.28 1.84
CA THR A 466 24.94 4.95 1.84
C THR A 466 24.76 4.29 3.21
N GLY A 467 24.77 2.96 3.23
CA GLY A 467 24.61 2.18 4.45
C GLY A 467 23.16 2.11 4.92
N LEU A 468 22.18 2.07 4.02
CA LEU A 468 20.76 1.92 4.39
C LEU A 468 20.47 0.60 5.14
N GLU A 469 21.33 -0.40 4.98
CA GLU A 469 21.26 -1.67 5.70
C GLU A 469 21.66 -1.57 7.19
N CYS A 470 22.15 -0.41 7.61
CA CYS A 470 22.64 -0.17 8.96
C CYS A 470 21.65 0.70 9.73
N LEU A 471 21.13 0.17 10.84
CA LEU A 471 20.39 0.97 11.82
C LEU A 471 21.32 1.32 12.98
N GLN A 472 21.60 2.61 13.17
CA GLN A 472 22.37 3.09 14.32
C GLN A 472 21.50 3.09 15.56
N LEU A 473 22.07 2.61 16.67
CA LEU A 473 21.46 2.68 17.98
C LEU A 473 22.31 3.62 18.84
N GLU A 474 21.78 4.77 19.25
CA GLU A 474 22.36 5.54 20.34
C GLU A 474 21.81 4.98 21.65
N PHE A 475 22.38 3.87 22.12
CA PHE A 475 21.84 3.14 23.25
C PHE A 475 22.91 2.44 24.10
N ASP A 476 22.81 2.57 25.43
CA ASP A 476 23.70 1.94 26.43
C ASP A 476 23.48 0.40 26.55
N SER A 477 23.62 -0.33 25.45
CA SER A 477 23.59 -1.81 25.42
C SER A 477 24.92 -2.42 24.97
N GLY A 478 25.90 -1.59 24.60
CA GLY A 478 27.14 -2.05 23.93
C GLY A 478 26.94 -2.42 22.47
N ILE A 479 25.73 -2.24 21.91
CA ILE A 479 25.42 -2.39 20.49
C ILE A 479 25.09 -1.01 19.94
N ASP A 480 26.00 -0.48 19.12
CA ASP A 480 25.83 0.87 18.55
C ASP A 480 25.23 0.82 17.14
N LYS A 481 25.18 -0.38 16.53
CA LYS A 481 24.76 -0.58 15.14
C LYS A 481 24.19 -1.98 14.91
N ILE A 482 23.10 -2.04 14.16
CA ILE A 482 22.47 -3.28 13.70
C ILE A 482 22.65 -3.44 12.18
N ASP A 483 23.05 -4.64 11.73
CA ASP A 483 22.95 -5.08 10.33
C ASP A 483 21.54 -5.64 10.06
N ILE A 484 20.73 -4.86 9.33
CA ILE A 484 19.35 -5.21 9.00
C ILE A 484 19.30 -6.39 8.01
N CYS A 485 20.29 -6.53 7.12
CA CYS A 485 20.33 -7.68 6.20
C CYS A 485 20.47 -8.99 6.96
N ASP A 486 21.25 -8.98 8.04
CA ASP A 486 21.51 -10.16 8.87
C ASP A 486 20.27 -10.55 9.69
N ILE A 487 19.66 -9.61 10.41
CA ILE A 487 18.41 -9.89 11.16
C ILE A 487 17.32 -10.37 10.21
N TYR A 488 17.11 -9.68 9.10
CA TYR A 488 16.04 -10.03 8.18
C TYR A 488 16.26 -11.40 7.52
N ALA A 489 17.52 -11.77 7.24
CA ALA A 489 17.84 -13.11 6.73
C ALA A 489 17.51 -14.22 7.74
N LEU A 490 17.75 -13.99 9.03
CA LEU A 490 17.36 -14.93 10.08
C LEU A 490 15.84 -15.04 10.22
N LEU A 491 15.11 -13.92 10.09
CA LEU A 491 13.65 -13.93 10.10
C LEU A 491 13.08 -14.73 8.92
N VAL A 492 13.61 -14.53 7.71
CA VAL A 492 13.22 -15.32 6.52
C VAL A 492 13.49 -16.80 6.74
N HIS A 493 14.64 -17.14 7.31
CA HIS A 493 14.96 -18.54 7.63
C HIS A 493 13.97 -19.13 8.64
N GLY A 494 13.61 -18.38 9.69
CA GLY A 494 12.53 -18.77 10.60
C GLY A 494 11.20 -19.02 9.87
N GLY A 495 10.83 -18.14 8.93
CA GLY A 495 9.63 -18.32 8.11
C GLY A 495 9.68 -19.56 7.21
N VAL A 496 10.85 -19.94 6.71
CA VAL A 496 11.06 -21.19 5.96
C VAL A 496 10.86 -22.41 6.85
N VAL A 497 11.40 -22.38 8.08
CA VAL A 497 11.22 -23.47 9.05
C VAL A 497 9.75 -23.64 9.42
N ASP A 498 9.05 -22.55 9.74
CA ASP A 498 7.61 -22.56 10.05
C ASP A 498 6.78 -23.09 8.86
N GLU A 499 7.12 -22.71 7.62
CA GLU A 499 6.39 -23.14 6.43
C GLU A 499 6.63 -24.63 6.09
N ILE A 500 7.83 -25.14 6.34
CA ILE A 500 8.14 -26.57 6.18
C ILE A 500 7.36 -27.38 7.22
N ALA A 501 7.42 -26.98 8.50
CA ALA A 501 6.69 -27.65 9.57
C ALA A 501 5.17 -27.68 9.28
N ARG A 502 4.60 -26.57 8.81
CA ARG A 502 3.19 -26.50 8.39
C ARG A 502 2.86 -27.47 7.27
N LYS A 503 3.74 -27.62 6.27
CA LYS A 503 3.55 -28.54 5.15
C LYS A 503 3.62 -30.00 5.58
N GLU A 504 4.52 -30.33 6.51
CA GLU A 504 4.67 -31.66 7.08
C GLU A 504 3.42 -32.07 7.88
N GLU A 505 2.88 -31.17 8.70
CA GLU A 505 1.62 -31.41 9.42
C GLU A 505 0.39 -31.51 8.50
N ASN A 506 0.31 -30.65 7.49
CA ASN A 506 -0.78 -30.68 6.51
C ASN A 506 -0.73 -31.92 5.60
N ALA A 507 0.42 -32.61 5.48
CA ALA A 507 0.49 -33.88 4.77
C ALA A 507 -0.26 -35.01 5.52
N GLU A 508 -0.57 -34.81 6.81
CA GLU A 508 -1.30 -35.76 7.65
C GLU A 508 -2.79 -35.41 7.85
N GLY A 509 -3.29 -34.27 7.35
CA GLY A 509 -4.67 -33.81 7.59
C GLY A 509 -5.23 -32.76 6.62
N GLN A 510 -6.55 -32.79 6.40
CA GLN A 510 -7.31 -31.89 5.53
C GLN A 510 -7.34 -30.45 6.08
N ASP A 511 -6.69 -29.49 5.41
CA ASP A 511 -6.69 -28.07 5.83
C ASP A 511 -8.06 -27.41 5.61
N LYS A 512 -8.72 -27.02 6.71
CA LYS A 512 -9.95 -26.21 6.70
C LYS A 512 -9.80 -24.98 5.80
N GLY A 513 -8.64 -24.32 5.86
CA GLY A 513 -8.38 -23.11 5.11
C GLY A 513 -8.36 -23.32 3.60
N GLU A 514 -7.66 -24.35 3.13
CA GLU A 514 -7.69 -24.75 1.72
C GLU A 514 -9.10 -25.13 1.25
N MET A 515 -9.87 -25.84 2.09
CA MET A 515 -11.25 -26.21 1.75
C MET A 515 -12.16 -24.99 1.58
N VAL A 516 -12.14 -24.05 2.54
CA VAL A 516 -12.96 -22.83 2.42
C VAL A 516 -12.48 -21.93 1.29
N LYS A 517 -11.16 -21.83 1.05
CA LYS A 517 -10.60 -21.09 -0.10
C LYS A 517 -11.09 -21.69 -1.42
N SER A 518 -11.01 -23.00 -1.58
CA SER A 518 -11.50 -23.72 -2.77
C SER A 518 -13.00 -23.49 -2.99
N PHE A 519 -13.78 -23.60 -1.91
CA PHE A 519 -15.22 -23.32 -1.91
C PHE A 519 -15.50 -21.87 -2.36
N ALA A 520 -14.84 -20.88 -1.76
CA ALA A 520 -15.00 -19.47 -2.11
C ALA A 520 -14.57 -19.17 -3.56
N SER A 521 -13.51 -19.81 -4.04
CA SER A 521 -13.05 -19.70 -5.44
C SER A 521 -14.10 -20.19 -6.43
N LYS A 522 -14.85 -21.26 -6.13
CA LYS A 522 -15.99 -21.69 -6.97
C LYS A 522 -17.06 -20.60 -7.08
N LEU A 523 -17.38 -19.93 -5.97
CA LEU A 523 -18.40 -18.87 -5.94
C LEU A 523 -17.99 -17.63 -6.75
N ARG A 524 -16.68 -17.33 -6.82
CA ARG A 524 -16.13 -16.14 -7.51
C ARG A 524 -15.82 -16.38 -8.97
N ASN A 525 -15.13 -17.48 -9.28
CA ASN A 525 -14.52 -17.69 -10.59
C ASN A 525 -15.52 -18.22 -11.61
N ARG A 526 -15.42 -17.73 -12.85
CA ARG A 526 -16.15 -18.28 -14.00
C ARG A 526 -15.31 -19.39 -14.65
N THR A 527 -15.97 -20.36 -15.27
CA THR A 527 -15.33 -21.51 -15.94
C THR A 527 -15.79 -21.59 -17.39
N GLU A 528 -15.31 -22.56 -18.16
CA GLU A 528 -15.83 -22.80 -19.50
C GLU A 528 -17.28 -23.34 -19.44
N PRO A 529 -18.15 -22.97 -20.38
CA PRO A 529 -19.50 -23.52 -20.44
C PRO A 529 -19.43 -25.05 -20.67
N GLY A 530 -19.89 -25.83 -19.70
CA GLY A 530 -19.83 -27.30 -19.78
C GLY A 530 -19.97 -28.07 -18.47
N LEU A 531 -19.99 -27.39 -17.31
CA LEU A 531 -20.23 -28.05 -16.02
C LEU A 531 -21.63 -28.68 -15.96
N SER A 532 -21.70 -29.95 -15.56
CA SER A 532 -22.95 -30.66 -15.29
C SER A 532 -23.63 -30.12 -14.03
N LEU A 533 -24.97 -30.04 -14.05
CA LEU A 533 -25.75 -29.70 -12.86
C LEU A 533 -25.56 -30.79 -11.80
N GLU A 534 -25.09 -30.42 -10.62
CA GLU A 534 -24.91 -31.32 -9.48
C GLU A 534 -26.21 -31.41 -8.66
N ARG A 535 -26.45 -32.58 -8.04
CA ARG A 535 -27.64 -32.79 -7.21
C ARG A 535 -27.44 -32.16 -5.85
N VAL A 536 -28.26 -31.17 -5.50
CA VAL A 536 -28.29 -30.54 -4.18
C VAL A 536 -29.63 -30.84 -3.50
N SER A 537 -29.58 -31.33 -2.27
CA SER A 537 -30.79 -31.63 -1.50
C SER A 537 -31.40 -30.36 -0.91
N SER A 538 -32.72 -30.18 -0.99
CA SER A 538 -33.40 -29.03 -0.36
C SER A 538 -33.41 -29.08 1.18
N TYR A 539 -33.16 -30.25 1.76
CA TYR A 539 -33.03 -30.50 3.19
C TYR A 539 -32.16 -31.75 3.42
N LEU A 540 -31.53 -31.85 4.60
CA LEU A 540 -30.66 -32.97 4.94
C LEU A 540 -31.45 -34.05 5.69
N ILE A 541 -31.76 -35.16 5.01
CA ILE A 541 -32.29 -36.37 5.68
C ILE A 541 -31.19 -37.00 6.54
N THR A 542 -30.00 -37.17 5.94
CA THR A 542 -28.79 -37.61 6.63
C THR A 542 -28.05 -36.37 7.13
N LYS A 543 -28.11 -36.13 8.45
CA LYS A 543 -27.54 -34.92 9.08
C LYS A 543 -26.04 -35.00 9.36
N THR A 544 -25.33 -35.98 8.84
CA THR A 544 -23.87 -36.10 9.05
C THR A 544 -23.12 -34.91 8.44
N ALA A 545 -22.05 -34.46 9.08
CA ALA A 545 -21.20 -33.36 8.60
C ALA A 545 -20.64 -33.62 7.20
N LYS A 546 -20.29 -34.87 6.87
CA LYS A 546 -19.88 -35.28 5.52
C LYS A 546 -20.95 -34.99 4.47
N ASN A 547 -22.20 -35.44 4.69
CA ASN A 547 -23.30 -35.19 3.75
C ASN A 547 -23.61 -33.69 3.60
N ALA A 548 -23.55 -32.93 4.69
CA ALA A 548 -23.75 -31.48 4.65
C ALA A 548 -22.65 -30.79 3.81
N LYS A 549 -21.38 -31.18 4.00
CA LYS A 549 -20.24 -30.69 3.23
C LYS A 549 -20.38 -31.00 1.74
N GLU A 550 -20.68 -32.24 1.37
CA GLU A 550 -20.86 -32.67 -0.02
C GLU A 550 -21.96 -31.87 -0.72
N ASN A 551 -23.12 -31.66 -0.05
CA ASN A 551 -24.19 -30.87 -0.64
C ASN A 551 -23.82 -29.38 -0.80
N MET A 552 -23.04 -28.82 0.14
CA MET A 552 -22.53 -27.46 -0.01
C MET A 552 -21.53 -27.36 -1.17
N ASP A 553 -20.62 -28.33 -1.31
CA ASP A 553 -19.68 -28.39 -2.44
C ASP A 553 -20.41 -28.42 -3.78
N SER A 554 -21.50 -29.19 -3.88
CA SER A 554 -22.38 -29.23 -5.05
C SER A 554 -23.16 -27.94 -5.27
N LEU A 555 -23.63 -27.29 -4.21
CA LEU A 555 -24.29 -26.00 -4.31
C LEU A 555 -23.34 -24.94 -4.88
N ALA A 556 -22.08 -24.92 -4.42
CA ALA A 556 -21.07 -24.01 -4.95
C ALA A 556 -20.77 -24.27 -6.43
N SER A 557 -20.69 -25.54 -6.87
CA SER A 557 -20.56 -25.89 -8.30
C SER A 557 -21.76 -25.41 -9.12
N ASN A 558 -22.99 -25.57 -8.62
CA ASN A 558 -24.21 -25.11 -9.31
C ASN A 558 -24.27 -23.58 -9.43
N ILE A 559 -23.92 -22.88 -8.36
CA ILE A 559 -23.76 -21.43 -8.35
C ILE A 559 -22.73 -20.98 -9.40
N GLN A 560 -21.56 -21.62 -9.41
CA GLN A 560 -20.50 -21.32 -10.37
C GLN A 560 -20.98 -21.48 -11.81
N ARG A 561 -21.64 -22.60 -12.10
CA ARG A 561 -22.26 -22.88 -13.40
C ARG A 561 -23.28 -21.81 -13.78
N PHE A 562 -24.22 -21.51 -12.88
CA PHE A 562 -25.29 -20.55 -13.13
C PHE A 562 -24.73 -19.19 -13.57
N TYR A 563 -23.79 -18.63 -12.81
CA TYR A 563 -23.21 -17.33 -13.14
C TYR A 563 -22.18 -17.37 -14.27
N THR A 564 -21.70 -18.55 -14.67
CA THR A 564 -20.94 -18.73 -15.91
C THR A 564 -21.85 -18.61 -17.13
N ILE A 565 -23.06 -19.16 -17.06
CA ILE A 565 -24.08 -19.04 -18.12
C ILE A 565 -24.67 -17.61 -18.15
N HIS A 566 -24.97 -17.06 -16.97
CA HIS A 566 -25.52 -15.73 -16.78
C HIS A 566 -24.42 -14.72 -16.45
N GLY A 567 -23.52 -14.48 -17.42
CA GLY A 567 -22.32 -13.66 -17.22
C GLY A 567 -22.55 -12.21 -16.77
N GLU A 568 -23.78 -11.70 -16.91
CA GLU A 568 -24.17 -10.36 -16.42
C GLU A 568 -24.53 -10.34 -14.93
N GLU A 569 -24.90 -11.50 -14.35
CA GLU A 569 -25.23 -11.63 -12.92
C GLU A 569 -23.98 -12.07 -12.11
N LYS A 570 -23.89 -11.64 -10.85
CA LYS A 570 -22.84 -12.11 -9.91
C LYS A 570 -23.35 -12.11 -8.48
N LEU A 571 -22.82 -13.03 -7.67
CA LEU A 571 -22.94 -12.98 -6.21
C LEU A 571 -22.24 -11.74 -5.66
N GLU A 572 -22.87 -11.11 -4.68
CA GLU A 572 -22.22 -10.07 -3.88
C GLU A 572 -21.25 -10.68 -2.86
N GLU A 573 -20.17 -9.97 -2.51
CA GLU A 573 -19.18 -10.49 -1.56
C GLU A 573 -19.76 -10.74 -0.15
N ALA A 574 -20.81 -10.01 0.24
CA ALA A 574 -21.54 -10.28 1.47
C ALA A 574 -22.21 -11.67 1.45
N GLU A 575 -22.73 -12.08 0.29
CA GLU A 575 -23.36 -13.38 0.10
C GLU A 575 -22.32 -14.52 0.07
N ILE A 576 -21.19 -14.29 -0.61
CA ILE A 576 -20.05 -15.23 -0.62
C ILE A 576 -19.53 -15.44 0.80
N THR A 577 -19.36 -14.37 1.56
CA THR A 577 -18.91 -14.42 2.95
C THR A 577 -19.89 -15.21 3.81
N SER A 578 -21.20 -14.99 3.66
CA SER A 578 -22.23 -15.76 4.37
C SER A 578 -22.18 -17.25 4.05
N LEU A 579 -22.01 -17.62 2.77
CA LEU A 579 -21.86 -19.01 2.34
C LEU A 579 -20.58 -19.64 2.93
N CYS A 580 -19.47 -18.90 2.97
CA CYS A 580 -18.20 -19.39 3.53
C CYS A 580 -18.25 -19.56 5.05
N ILE A 581 -18.90 -18.65 5.78
CA ILE A 581 -19.13 -18.78 7.24
C ILE A 581 -19.87 -20.10 7.51
N PHE A 582 -20.96 -20.32 6.79
CA PHE A 582 -21.78 -21.51 6.97
C PHE A 582 -20.99 -22.79 6.65
N TYR A 583 -20.28 -22.81 5.52
CA TYR A 583 -19.41 -23.92 5.15
C TYR A 583 -18.31 -24.17 6.19
N GLY A 584 -17.71 -23.11 6.73
CA GLY A 584 -16.73 -23.18 7.81
C GLY A 584 -17.26 -23.88 9.07
N LYS A 585 -18.50 -23.60 9.49
CA LYS A 585 -19.15 -24.29 10.62
C LYS A 585 -19.32 -25.80 10.37
N ILE A 586 -19.65 -26.19 9.13
CA ILE A 586 -19.75 -27.61 8.77
C ILE A 586 -18.36 -28.27 8.84
N LEU A 587 -17.33 -27.58 8.35
CA LEU A 587 -15.97 -28.11 8.36
C LEU A 587 -15.43 -28.31 9.78
N ASP A 588 -15.80 -27.47 10.75
CA ASP A 588 -15.40 -27.66 12.16
C ASP A 588 -15.84 -29.03 12.70
N ILE A 589 -17.05 -29.47 12.35
CA ILE A 589 -17.58 -30.78 12.74
C ILE A 589 -16.97 -31.87 11.87
N TYR A 590 -16.90 -31.65 10.55
CA TYR A 590 -16.41 -32.65 9.60
C TYR A 590 -14.94 -33.03 9.85
N LEU A 591 -14.08 -32.07 10.21
CA LEU A 591 -12.67 -32.33 10.49
C LEU A 591 -12.45 -33.05 11.83
N GLN A 592 -13.36 -32.88 12.79
CA GLN A 592 -13.34 -33.63 14.05
C GLN A 592 -13.87 -35.06 13.86
N ASN A 593 -15.04 -35.19 13.21
CA ASN A 593 -15.66 -36.46 12.89
C ASN A 593 -16.63 -36.33 11.71
N PRO A 594 -16.29 -36.84 10.50
CA PRO A 594 -17.15 -36.74 9.32
C PRO A 594 -18.53 -37.38 9.47
N THR A 595 -18.66 -38.36 10.37
CA THR A 595 -19.91 -39.10 10.62
C THR A 595 -20.79 -38.49 11.71
N GLU A 596 -20.28 -37.48 12.42
CA GLU A 596 -21.04 -36.76 13.44
C GLU A 596 -22.18 -35.96 12.80
N ASN A 597 -23.33 -35.93 13.49
CA ASN A 597 -24.48 -35.16 13.04
C ASN A 597 -24.29 -33.68 13.33
N ILE A 598 -24.62 -32.83 12.36
CA ILE A 598 -24.77 -31.39 12.59
C ILE A 598 -26.01 -31.13 13.45
N SER A 599 -26.00 -30.02 14.19
CA SER A 599 -27.15 -29.63 15.02
C SER A 599 -28.40 -29.35 14.19
N ASP A 600 -29.58 -29.41 14.83
CA ASP A 600 -30.84 -29.07 14.17
C ASP A 600 -30.88 -27.62 13.67
N ASP A 601 -30.28 -26.69 14.42
CA ASP A 601 -30.13 -25.29 14.02
C ASP A 601 -29.31 -25.15 12.73
N LEU A 602 -28.16 -25.85 12.64
CA LEU A 602 -27.33 -25.91 11.43
C LEU A 602 -28.08 -26.53 10.25
N SER A 603 -28.92 -27.54 10.51
CA SER A 603 -29.76 -28.18 9.49
C SER A 603 -30.88 -27.27 8.97
N GLU A 604 -31.48 -26.42 9.81
CA GLU A 604 -32.47 -25.43 9.34
C GLU A 604 -31.79 -24.23 8.66
N GLU A 605 -30.61 -23.81 9.13
CA GLU A 605 -29.78 -22.80 8.45
C GLU A 605 -29.41 -23.28 7.03
N TYR A 606 -28.98 -24.54 6.86
CA TYR A 606 -28.75 -25.17 5.56
C TYR A 606 -29.96 -25.05 4.63
N LYS A 607 -31.14 -25.45 5.11
CA LYS A 607 -32.38 -25.47 4.33
C LYS A 607 -32.82 -24.07 3.90
N SER A 608 -32.69 -23.09 4.80
CA SER A 608 -32.93 -21.67 4.48
C SER A 608 -31.97 -21.18 3.39
N LEU A 609 -30.69 -21.52 3.51
CA LEU A 609 -29.64 -21.14 2.58
C LEU A 609 -29.85 -21.76 1.19
N VAL A 610 -30.11 -23.06 1.08
CA VAL A 610 -30.41 -23.71 -0.22
C VAL A 610 -31.65 -23.11 -0.85
N LYS A 611 -32.69 -22.80 -0.06
CA LYS A 611 -33.91 -22.15 -0.55
C LYS A 611 -33.63 -20.81 -1.23
N LYS A 612 -32.68 -20.03 -0.72
CA LYS A 612 -32.26 -18.74 -1.33
C LYS A 612 -31.65 -18.94 -2.73
N TYR A 613 -30.97 -20.05 -2.97
CA TYR A 613 -30.24 -20.34 -4.21
C TYR A 613 -30.92 -21.39 -5.10
N VAL A 614 -32.21 -21.66 -4.93
CA VAL A 614 -32.94 -22.67 -5.72
C VAL A 614 -32.81 -22.46 -7.23
N ARG A 615 -32.77 -21.19 -7.68
CA ARG A 615 -32.64 -20.83 -9.11
C ARG A 615 -31.32 -21.35 -9.72
N THR A 616 -30.24 -21.48 -8.93
CA THR A 616 -28.95 -21.98 -9.44
C THR A 616 -28.92 -23.50 -9.56
N CYS A 617 -29.87 -24.20 -8.94
CA CYS A 617 -30.02 -25.65 -8.95
C CYS A 617 -31.05 -26.16 -9.97
N GLN A 618 -31.50 -25.29 -10.88
CA GLN A 618 -32.39 -25.58 -12.01
C GLN A 618 -31.62 -25.38 -13.32
#